data_AF-A0A2G6GVF6-F1
#
_entry.id   AF-A0A2G6GVF6-F1
#
_cell.length_a   1.000
_cell.length_b   1.000
_cell.length_c   1.000
_cell.angle_alpha   90.00
_cell.angle_beta   90.00
_cell.angle_gamma   90.00
#
_symmetry.space_group_name_H-M   'P 1'
#
loop_
_entity.id
_entity.type
_entity.pdbx_description
1 polymer ?
#
loop_
_entity_poly.entity_id
_entity_poly.type
_entity_poly.pdbx_seq_one_letter_code
_entity_poly.pdbx_strand_id
1 'polypeptide(L)'
;MNEYQTIYLENSKANRFWELEYSDSDRFYYTRQGEIGTLGRHSWELFEKRPQPHEQAQAMADKKRQKGYVDAPVPPIPTLAPAPEVLPGEPLSPEELTRFTKAFIEHPSEEQCTVWEKAMPKFLRENVYEGSGRLEYISGLRVLAQEFEVIAAWESPIMAKEVDRDPRGMVTEIRYYIEGMQVLRLRNQHIGHSEDPPIRPFFSEHETYYGFRWGKRKRIIEEARALLMGFPHFCAEFLTQVEGKANTRIKDRKIRTVASTSIEVLVENLMKGTGHLYRLAKSDKSSRLRVRLDDINYLELSLPHGSFIKRADDVLRTIDLIKELFDSLPMPIMLNAGGSHREWGTIKWHENYYHPEDPREMFWRERTLAYEAQTVLHRSTEPLDLEAMASWDIPGLSKEIQHRGKKIASIIYRLDGRRLLSLESHRYDYGLFSWLRDGAPENMPTTPEWRKLLEGLSDFYRAEQRDFEQQFRDTQWAAKIAAIMESKGYQWTLNLAPPEFAQLSMQAPKRRVLTLLLPYEQIDAHYETLDSTIERIVETLRASKLTLWIVRSNWREREWIKG
;
A
#
# COMPACT_ATOMS: atom_id res chain seq x y z
N MET A 1 -2.35 -28.39 0.74
CA MET A 1 -0.91 -28.17 0.97
C MET A 1 -0.22 -28.26 -0.38
N ASN A 2 0.52 -27.23 -0.77
CA ASN A 2 1.35 -27.32 -1.98
C ASN A 2 2.48 -28.30 -1.70
N GLU A 3 2.62 -29.34 -2.52
CA GLU A 3 3.66 -30.33 -2.37
C GLU A 3 4.96 -29.77 -2.97
N TYR A 4 5.87 -29.31 -2.11
CA TYR A 4 7.17 -28.84 -2.54
C TYR A 4 8.04 -30.02 -2.95
N GLN A 5 8.61 -29.94 -4.14
CA GLN A 5 9.61 -30.88 -4.64
C GLN A 5 11.01 -30.35 -4.27
N THR A 6 11.92 -31.26 -3.93
CA THR A 6 13.32 -30.95 -3.62
C THR A 6 14.25 -31.69 -4.58
N ILE A 7 15.17 -30.97 -5.20
CA ILE A 7 16.33 -31.54 -5.91
C ILE A 7 17.56 -31.25 -5.07
N TYR A 8 18.30 -32.28 -4.67
CA TYR A 8 19.52 -32.16 -3.89
C TYR A 8 20.69 -32.83 -4.60
N LEU A 9 21.75 -32.06 -4.82
CA LEU A 9 22.93 -32.49 -5.54
C LEU A 9 24.19 -32.23 -4.69
N GLU A 10 25.14 -33.15 -4.72
CA GLU A 10 26.45 -33.03 -4.07
C GLU A 10 27.59 -33.07 -5.08
N ASN A 11 28.66 -32.34 -4.79
CA ASN A 11 29.93 -32.47 -5.47
C ASN A 11 30.99 -32.81 -4.42
N SER A 12 31.24 -34.11 -4.22
CA SER A 12 32.17 -34.61 -3.21
C SER A 12 33.61 -34.16 -3.45
N LYS A 13 34.01 -33.92 -4.71
CA LYS A 13 35.36 -33.41 -5.04
C LYS A 13 35.57 -31.98 -4.54
N ALA A 14 34.53 -31.16 -4.61
CA ALA A 14 34.56 -29.78 -4.12
C ALA A 14 34.10 -29.64 -2.67
N ASN A 15 33.64 -30.72 -2.04
CA ASN A 15 32.96 -30.74 -0.75
C ASN A 15 31.78 -29.74 -0.68
N ARG A 16 30.96 -29.65 -1.74
CA ARG A 16 29.83 -28.70 -1.80
C ARG A 16 28.50 -29.38 -2.10
N PHE A 17 27.43 -28.80 -1.61
CA PHE A 17 26.06 -29.17 -2.01
C PHE A 17 25.35 -28.01 -2.71
N TRP A 18 24.37 -28.36 -3.53
CA TRP A 18 23.39 -27.45 -4.11
C TRP A 18 22.02 -28.09 -4.04
N GLU A 19 21.05 -27.32 -3.57
CA GLU A 19 19.69 -27.76 -3.36
C GLU A 19 18.72 -26.74 -3.94
N LEU A 20 17.64 -27.24 -4.51
CA LEU A 20 16.55 -26.45 -5.05
C LEU A 20 15.21 -26.99 -4.54
N GLU A 21 14.39 -26.12 -3.95
CA GLU A 21 13.02 -26.41 -3.54
C GLU A 21 12.04 -25.55 -4.35
N TYR A 22 10.98 -26.16 -4.85
CA TYR A 22 9.96 -25.48 -5.66
C TYR A 22 8.61 -26.18 -5.56
N SER A 23 7.55 -25.46 -5.96
CA SER A 23 6.21 -26.02 -6.13
C SER A 23 5.71 -25.65 -7.53
N ASP A 24 4.98 -26.55 -8.19
CA ASP A 24 4.39 -26.28 -9.51
C ASP A 24 3.30 -25.19 -9.46
N SER A 25 2.74 -24.92 -8.29
CA SER A 25 1.79 -23.84 -8.04
C SER A 25 2.44 -22.45 -7.90
N ASP A 26 3.73 -22.41 -7.56
CA ASP A 26 4.39 -21.21 -7.09
C ASP A 26 5.25 -20.58 -8.20
N ARG A 27 5.35 -19.24 -8.20
CA ARG A 27 6.17 -18.51 -9.19
C ARG A 27 7.63 -18.36 -8.78
N PHE A 28 8.03 -18.89 -7.63
CA PHE A 28 9.37 -18.76 -7.08
C PHE A 28 9.95 -20.13 -6.76
N TYR A 29 11.27 -20.18 -6.71
CA TYR A 29 12.02 -21.30 -6.17
C TYR A 29 13.02 -20.83 -5.13
N TYR A 30 13.45 -21.75 -4.29
CA TYR A 30 14.47 -21.54 -3.28
C TYR A 30 15.71 -22.33 -3.66
N THR A 31 16.88 -21.71 -3.54
CA THR A 31 18.14 -22.43 -3.65
C THR A 31 18.95 -22.33 -2.38
N ARG A 32 19.60 -23.43 -2.00
CA ARG A 32 20.55 -23.52 -0.90
C ARG A 32 21.86 -24.11 -1.41
N GLN A 33 23.00 -23.52 -1.04
CA GLN A 33 24.31 -24.03 -1.44
C GLN A 33 25.39 -23.73 -0.39
N GLY A 34 26.31 -24.66 -0.18
CA GLY A 34 27.30 -24.55 0.88
C GLY A 34 28.28 -25.72 0.85
N GLU A 35 29.07 -25.84 1.92
CA GLU A 35 29.85 -27.03 2.19
C GLU A 35 28.94 -28.16 2.67
N ILE A 36 29.22 -29.40 2.29
CA ILE A 36 28.43 -30.57 2.73
C ILE A 36 28.47 -30.65 4.26
N GLY A 37 27.32 -30.90 4.89
CA GLY A 37 27.19 -30.91 6.35
C GLY A 37 27.04 -29.53 7.01
N THR A 38 26.84 -28.46 6.23
CA THR A 38 26.57 -27.10 6.75
C THR A 38 25.17 -26.60 6.37
N LEU A 39 24.71 -25.51 6.99
CA LEU A 39 23.45 -24.85 6.63
C LEU A 39 23.51 -24.15 5.26
N GLY A 40 24.70 -23.83 4.75
CA GLY A 40 24.90 -23.12 3.49
C GLY A 40 24.33 -21.69 3.44
N ARG A 41 24.34 -21.10 2.24
CA ARG A 41 23.70 -19.82 1.92
C ARG A 41 22.41 -20.09 1.14
N HIS A 42 21.40 -19.26 1.37
CA HIS A 42 20.08 -19.37 0.74
C HIS A 42 19.83 -18.15 -0.15
N SER A 43 19.10 -18.37 -1.23
CA SER A 43 18.53 -17.33 -2.09
C SER A 43 17.17 -17.79 -2.61
N TRP A 44 16.38 -16.85 -3.09
CA TRP A 44 15.12 -17.14 -3.76
C TRP A 44 15.04 -16.27 -5.00
N GLU A 45 14.44 -16.81 -6.05
CA GLU A 45 14.30 -16.13 -7.34
C GLU A 45 12.93 -16.48 -7.93
N LEU A 46 12.43 -15.62 -8.83
CA LEU A 46 11.23 -15.90 -9.61
C LEU A 46 11.60 -16.74 -10.81
N PHE A 47 10.74 -17.68 -11.20
CA PHE A 47 10.85 -18.33 -12.49
C PHE A 47 10.68 -17.28 -13.61
N GLU A 48 11.64 -17.23 -14.54
CA GLU A 48 11.69 -16.24 -15.62
C GLU A 48 10.51 -16.37 -16.60
N LYS A 49 9.94 -17.58 -16.73
CA LYS A 49 8.86 -17.86 -17.69
C LYS A 49 7.76 -18.72 -17.06
N ARG A 50 6.51 -18.31 -17.24
CA ARG A 50 5.35 -19.22 -17.12
C ARG A 50 5.26 -20.04 -18.41
N PRO A 51 5.05 -21.37 -18.39
CA PRO A 51 4.29 -22.09 -17.35
C PRO A 51 4.92 -23.36 -16.74
N GLN A 52 6.24 -23.61 -16.75
CA GLN A 52 6.78 -24.90 -16.27
C GLN A 52 7.92 -24.77 -15.24
N PRO A 53 7.61 -24.48 -13.96
CA PRO A 53 8.54 -24.53 -12.82
C PRO A 53 9.42 -25.79 -12.80
N HIS A 54 8.83 -26.96 -13.02
CA HIS A 54 9.51 -28.24 -13.07
C HIS A 54 10.62 -28.30 -14.15
N GLU A 55 10.32 -27.89 -15.38
CA GLU A 55 11.30 -27.93 -16.47
C GLU A 55 12.46 -26.98 -16.21
N GLN A 56 12.18 -25.79 -15.68
CA GLN A 56 13.21 -24.83 -15.32
C GLN A 56 14.07 -25.34 -14.16
N ALA A 57 13.45 -25.95 -13.13
CA ALA A 57 14.16 -26.59 -12.02
C ALA A 57 15.09 -27.71 -12.50
N GLN A 58 14.63 -28.58 -13.42
CA GLN A 58 15.47 -29.63 -14.01
C GLN A 58 16.60 -29.06 -14.86
N ALA A 59 16.34 -28.06 -15.69
CA ALA A 59 17.38 -27.41 -16.48
C ALA A 59 18.48 -26.77 -15.60
N MET A 60 18.11 -26.23 -14.43
CA MET A 60 19.06 -25.74 -13.44
C MET A 60 19.87 -26.88 -12.80
N ALA A 61 19.21 -27.99 -12.46
CA ALA A 61 19.86 -29.18 -11.94
C ALA A 61 20.86 -29.77 -12.95
N ASP A 62 20.50 -29.87 -14.22
CA ASP A 62 21.36 -30.36 -15.29
C ASP A 62 22.61 -29.49 -15.48
N LYS A 63 22.47 -28.16 -15.42
CA LYS A 63 23.62 -27.23 -15.42
C LYS A 63 24.56 -27.46 -14.24
N LYS A 64 24.04 -27.91 -13.09
CA LYS A 64 24.87 -28.27 -11.92
C LYS A 64 25.50 -29.65 -12.11
N ARG A 65 24.78 -30.63 -12.67
CA ARG A 65 25.30 -31.96 -13.02
C ARG A 65 26.50 -31.86 -13.97
N GLN A 66 26.42 -31.00 -14.99
CA GLN A 66 27.55 -30.70 -15.89
C GLN A 66 28.78 -30.13 -15.17
N LYS A 67 28.61 -29.53 -14.00
CA LYS A 67 29.71 -29.02 -13.14
C LYS A 67 30.21 -30.07 -12.13
N GLY A 68 29.86 -31.34 -12.32
CA GLY A 68 30.30 -32.46 -11.49
C GLY A 68 29.50 -32.65 -10.21
N TYR A 69 28.30 -32.06 -10.10
CA TYR A 69 27.36 -32.42 -9.04
C TYR A 69 26.61 -33.71 -9.41
N VAL A 70 26.23 -34.51 -8.42
CA VAL A 70 25.48 -35.77 -8.59
C VAL A 70 24.27 -35.77 -7.67
N ASP A 71 23.19 -36.41 -8.11
CA ASP A 71 22.00 -36.59 -7.27
C ASP A 71 22.34 -37.39 -6.02
N ALA A 72 21.91 -36.87 -4.87
CA ALA A 72 22.12 -37.47 -3.58
C ALA A 72 20.80 -37.41 -2.78
N PRO A 73 20.58 -38.33 -1.83
CA PRO A 73 19.46 -38.22 -0.92
C PRO A 73 19.60 -36.92 -0.12
N VAL A 74 18.49 -36.21 0.09
CA VAL A 74 18.49 -34.97 0.88
C VAL A 74 18.92 -35.31 2.32
N PRO A 75 20.06 -34.81 2.82
CA PRO A 75 20.51 -35.13 4.16
C PRO A 75 19.63 -34.42 5.20
N PRO A 76 19.56 -34.94 6.44
CA PRO A 76 18.98 -34.19 7.54
C PRO A 76 19.70 -32.85 7.70
N ILE A 77 18.96 -31.82 8.12
CA ILE A 77 19.57 -30.51 8.36
C ILE A 77 20.47 -30.64 9.59
N PRO A 78 21.74 -30.21 9.52
CA PRO A 78 22.62 -30.21 10.68
C PRO A 78 22.19 -29.08 11.62
N THR A 79 21.18 -29.35 12.45
CA THR A 79 20.78 -28.48 13.55
C THR A 79 21.50 -28.90 14.82
N LEU A 80 21.93 -27.92 15.60
CA LEU A 80 22.43 -28.16 16.95
C LEU A 80 21.23 -28.26 17.89
N ALA A 81 21.14 -29.39 18.59
CA ALA A 81 20.18 -29.55 19.70
C ALA A 81 20.55 -28.52 20.79
N PRO A 82 19.72 -27.49 21.02
CA PRO A 82 20.00 -26.51 22.05
C PRO A 82 19.79 -27.12 23.44
N ALA A 83 20.44 -26.55 24.45
CA ALA A 83 20.16 -26.93 25.83
C ALA A 83 18.71 -26.54 26.18
N PRO A 84 17.96 -27.39 26.92
CA PRO A 84 16.66 -27.01 27.44
C PRO A 84 16.77 -25.76 28.31
N GLU A 85 15.81 -24.85 28.16
CA GLU A 85 15.76 -23.59 28.91
C GLU A 85 14.34 -23.32 29.38
N VAL A 86 14.16 -22.91 30.63
CA VAL A 86 12.87 -22.45 31.14
C VAL A 86 12.77 -20.94 30.94
N LEU A 87 11.76 -20.47 30.21
CA LEU A 87 11.54 -19.05 30.00
C LEU A 87 11.11 -18.37 31.31
N PRO A 88 11.53 -17.11 31.55
CA PRO A 88 11.04 -16.35 32.69
C PRO A 88 9.57 -15.96 32.49
N GLY A 89 8.79 -15.95 33.57
CA GLY A 89 7.41 -15.49 33.56
C GLY A 89 6.71 -15.79 34.88
N GLU A 90 5.86 -14.86 35.32
CA GLU A 90 4.98 -15.10 36.47
C GLU A 90 3.86 -16.07 36.05
N PRO A 91 3.52 -17.07 36.88
CA PRO A 91 2.39 -17.94 36.58
C PRO A 91 1.08 -17.15 36.60
N LEU A 92 0.14 -17.52 35.74
CA LEU A 92 -1.21 -16.97 35.82
C LEU A 92 -1.85 -17.32 37.17
N SER A 93 -2.58 -16.37 37.74
CA SER A 93 -3.34 -16.62 38.95
C SER A 93 -4.44 -17.67 38.71
N PRO A 94 -4.89 -18.41 39.74
CA PRO A 94 -5.99 -19.34 39.60
C PRO A 94 -7.26 -18.70 39.02
N GLU A 95 -7.54 -17.44 39.37
CA GLU A 95 -8.67 -16.68 38.82
C GLU A 95 -8.52 -16.44 37.32
N GLU A 96 -7.32 -16.16 36.83
CA GLU A 96 -7.07 -15.98 35.39
C GLU A 96 -7.19 -17.31 34.63
N LEU A 97 -6.64 -18.39 35.18
CA LEU A 97 -6.73 -19.73 34.58
C LEU A 97 -8.19 -20.18 34.40
N THR A 98 -9.06 -19.93 35.38
CA THR A 98 -10.49 -20.30 35.28
C THR A 98 -11.24 -19.59 34.15
N ARG A 99 -10.71 -18.49 33.60
CA ARG A 99 -11.31 -17.77 32.46
C ARG A 99 -11.02 -18.44 31.13
N PHE A 100 -9.98 -19.26 31.05
CA PHE A 100 -9.73 -20.09 29.88
C PHE A 100 -10.75 -21.23 29.92
N THR A 101 -11.80 -21.11 29.11
CA THR A 101 -12.82 -22.15 28.96
C THR A 101 -12.90 -22.56 27.50
N LYS A 102 -13.36 -23.79 27.25
CA LYS A 102 -13.51 -24.32 25.88
C LYS A 102 -14.36 -23.40 25.00
N ALA A 103 -15.43 -22.82 25.55
CA ALA A 103 -16.29 -21.88 24.82
C ALA A 103 -15.53 -20.64 24.33
N PHE A 104 -14.52 -20.16 25.06
CA PHE A 104 -13.74 -18.99 24.69
C PHE A 104 -12.58 -19.28 23.76
N ILE A 105 -11.95 -20.46 23.90
CA ILE A 105 -10.71 -20.77 23.18
C ILE A 105 -10.99 -21.62 21.94
N GLU A 106 -11.79 -22.70 22.07
CA GLU A 106 -12.09 -23.62 20.96
C GLU A 106 -13.25 -23.10 20.09
N HIS A 107 -14.17 -22.32 20.67
CA HIS A 107 -15.37 -21.84 19.97
C HIS A 107 -15.66 -20.33 20.16
N PRO A 108 -14.66 -19.43 19.99
CA PRO A 108 -14.90 -17.99 20.11
C PRO A 108 -15.92 -17.51 19.07
N SER A 109 -16.82 -16.63 19.48
CA SER A 109 -17.76 -15.98 18.55
C SER A 109 -17.01 -15.06 17.57
N GLU A 110 -17.60 -14.79 16.40
CA GLU A 110 -17.04 -13.88 15.39
C GLU A 110 -16.72 -12.49 15.98
N GLU A 111 -17.60 -11.96 16.83
CA GLU A 111 -17.38 -10.69 17.52
C GLU A 111 -16.20 -10.74 18.49
N GLN A 112 -16.01 -11.84 19.20
CA GLN A 112 -14.89 -12.04 20.12
C GLN A 112 -13.57 -12.09 19.33
N CYS A 113 -13.51 -12.89 18.26
CA CYS A 113 -12.37 -12.93 17.35
C CYS A 113 -12.01 -11.54 16.81
N THR A 114 -13.01 -10.78 16.34
CA THR A 114 -12.79 -9.41 15.82
C THR A 114 -12.24 -8.45 16.90
N VAL A 115 -12.48 -8.68 18.19
CA VAL A 115 -11.88 -7.87 19.27
C VAL A 115 -10.41 -8.27 19.45
N TRP A 116 -10.12 -9.56 19.52
CA TRP A 116 -8.76 -10.09 19.63
C TRP A 116 -7.87 -9.70 18.45
N GLU A 117 -8.35 -9.87 17.22
CA GLU A 117 -7.66 -9.50 15.99
C GLU A 117 -7.30 -8.02 15.92
N LYS A 118 -8.10 -7.14 16.52
CA LYS A 118 -7.79 -5.70 16.60
C LYS A 118 -6.79 -5.37 17.70
N ALA A 119 -6.73 -6.17 18.75
CA ALA A 119 -5.83 -5.97 19.88
C ALA A 119 -4.42 -6.54 19.60
N MET A 120 -4.34 -7.71 18.96
CA MET A 120 -3.09 -8.44 18.73
C MET A 120 -2.02 -7.63 17.97
N PRO A 121 -2.33 -6.85 16.91
CA PRO A 121 -1.33 -6.00 16.25
C PRO A 121 -0.71 -4.95 17.16
N LYS A 122 -1.46 -4.45 18.15
CA LYS A 122 -0.96 -3.50 19.14
C LYS A 122 -0.03 -4.23 20.11
N PHE A 123 -0.48 -5.36 20.66
CA PHE A 123 0.35 -6.21 21.52
C PHE A 123 1.68 -6.59 20.87
N LEU A 124 1.65 -7.10 19.62
CA LEU A 124 2.85 -7.48 18.89
C LEU A 124 3.79 -6.28 18.66
N ARG A 125 3.26 -5.10 18.34
CA ARG A 125 4.08 -3.90 18.13
C ARG A 125 4.72 -3.37 19.41
N GLU A 126 4.01 -3.46 20.53
CA GLU A 126 4.47 -2.89 21.79
C GLU A 126 5.38 -3.85 22.58
N ASN A 127 5.18 -5.16 22.43
CA ASN A 127 5.83 -6.16 23.27
C ASN A 127 6.74 -7.13 22.51
N VAL A 128 6.53 -7.31 21.20
CA VAL A 128 7.28 -8.32 20.42
C VAL A 128 8.24 -7.65 19.43
N TYR A 129 7.78 -6.67 18.66
CA TYR A 129 8.59 -5.99 17.65
C TYR A 129 9.26 -4.72 18.22
N GLU A 130 10.58 -4.71 18.38
CA GLU A 130 11.32 -3.47 18.69
C GLU A 130 11.57 -2.71 17.37
N GLY A 131 10.53 -2.03 16.87
CA GLY A 131 10.54 -1.19 15.67
C GLY A 131 9.40 -1.48 14.66
N SER A 132 9.23 -0.63 13.65
CA SER A 132 8.11 -0.67 12.68
C SER A 132 8.28 -1.65 11.51
N GLY A 133 9.41 -2.36 11.42
CA GLY A 133 9.68 -3.27 10.31
C GLY A 133 9.08 -4.65 10.54
N ARG A 134 8.15 -5.08 9.68
CA ARG A 134 7.70 -6.48 9.56
C ARG A 134 8.66 -7.25 8.64
N LEU A 135 8.71 -8.57 8.76
CA LEU A 135 9.62 -9.37 7.93
C LEU A 135 9.18 -9.24 6.48
N GLU A 136 10.07 -8.73 5.65
CA GLU A 136 10.07 -9.09 4.24
C GLU A 136 10.51 -10.55 4.12
N TYR A 137 9.89 -11.20 3.15
CA TYR A 137 10.04 -12.58 2.72
C TYR A 137 11.29 -13.32 3.23
N ILE A 138 11.07 -14.39 4.01
CA ILE A 138 12.11 -15.38 4.34
C ILE A 138 12.02 -16.53 3.34
N SER A 139 13.16 -16.92 2.78
CA SER A 139 13.24 -17.96 1.77
C SER A 139 13.08 -19.37 2.35
N GLY A 140 11.99 -20.10 2.08
CA GLY A 140 11.91 -21.55 2.24
C GLY A 140 11.68 -22.11 3.65
N LEU A 141 11.11 -23.32 3.73
CA LEU A 141 10.71 -24.04 4.96
C LEU A 141 11.89 -24.38 5.89
N ARG A 142 13.11 -24.41 5.35
CA ARG A 142 14.31 -24.87 6.06
C ARG A 142 15.15 -23.77 6.65
N VAL A 143 14.79 -22.52 6.39
CA VAL A 143 15.64 -21.39 6.74
C VAL A 143 15.55 -21.02 8.22
N LEU A 144 14.48 -21.40 8.90
CA LEU A 144 14.32 -21.20 10.34
C LEU A 144 14.48 -22.50 11.14
N ALA A 145 15.05 -23.55 10.54
CA ALA A 145 15.16 -24.86 11.19
C ALA A 145 15.93 -24.76 12.53
N GLN A 146 17.08 -24.08 12.54
CA GLN A 146 17.85 -23.90 13.77
C GLN A 146 17.10 -23.04 14.80
N GLU A 147 16.44 -21.98 14.33
CA GLU A 147 15.68 -21.08 15.19
C GLU A 147 14.49 -21.81 15.85
N PHE A 148 13.79 -22.67 15.12
CA PHE A 148 12.69 -23.47 15.66
C PHE A 148 13.15 -24.62 16.55
N GLU A 149 14.34 -25.20 16.36
CA GLU A 149 14.92 -26.12 17.35
C GLU A 149 15.19 -25.40 18.68
N VAL A 150 15.71 -24.16 18.63
CA VAL A 150 15.92 -23.32 19.81
C VAL A 150 14.59 -23.04 20.52
N ILE A 151 13.58 -22.61 19.78
CA ILE A 151 12.25 -22.33 20.35
C ILE A 151 11.63 -23.62 20.92
N ALA A 152 11.77 -24.76 20.23
CA ALA A 152 11.24 -26.04 20.69
C ALA A 152 11.93 -26.57 21.95
N ALA A 153 13.16 -26.14 22.26
CA ALA A 153 13.85 -26.49 23.50
C ALA A 153 13.39 -25.67 24.72
N TRP A 154 12.58 -24.62 24.52
CA TRP A 154 12.12 -23.75 25.60
C TRP A 154 10.89 -24.29 26.31
N GLU A 155 10.90 -24.32 27.63
CA GLU A 155 9.72 -24.58 28.46
C GLU A 155 9.10 -23.26 28.92
N SER A 156 7.78 -23.12 28.76
CA SER A 156 7.03 -22.01 29.35
C SER A 156 6.49 -22.44 30.72
N PRO A 157 6.60 -21.60 31.77
CA PRO A 157 6.01 -21.93 33.07
C PRO A 157 4.47 -21.91 33.07
N ILE A 158 3.85 -21.35 32.02
CA ILE A 158 2.39 -21.15 31.93
C ILE A 158 1.77 -22.06 30.88
N MET A 159 2.48 -22.28 29.76
CA MET A 159 1.95 -23.03 28.62
C MET A 159 2.64 -24.38 28.47
N ALA A 160 1.85 -25.45 28.44
CA ALA A 160 2.35 -26.73 27.95
C ALA A 160 2.61 -26.63 26.45
N LYS A 161 3.56 -27.41 25.92
CA LYS A 161 3.87 -27.42 24.48
C LYS A 161 3.85 -28.82 23.88
N GLU A 162 3.53 -28.88 22.60
CA GLU A 162 3.74 -30.05 21.74
C GLU A 162 4.53 -29.61 20.50
N VAL A 163 5.42 -30.48 20.03
CA VAL A 163 6.34 -30.19 18.92
C VAL A 163 6.14 -31.23 17.83
N ASP A 164 5.64 -30.77 16.68
CA ASP A 164 5.49 -31.60 15.48
C ASP A 164 6.78 -31.55 14.66
N ARG A 165 7.21 -32.72 14.18
CA ARG A 165 8.41 -32.88 13.36
C ARG A 165 8.07 -33.56 12.04
N ASP A 166 8.75 -33.17 10.96
CA ASP A 166 8.65 -33.87 9.68
C ASP A 166 9.39 -35.23 9.71
N PRO A 167 9.26 -36.07 8.66
CA PRO A 167 10.00 -37.34 8.57
C PRO A 167 11.53 -37.22 8.61
N ARG A 168 12.07 -36.00 8.50
CA ARG A 168 13.50 -35.70 8.57
C ARG A 168 13.92 -35.20 9.95
N GLY A 169 12.99 -35.17 10.90
CA GLY A 169 13.19 -34.76 12.28
C GLY A 169 13.16 -33.25 12.51
N MET A 170 12.83 -32.43 11.51
CA MET A 170 12.80 -30.97 11.65
C MET A 170 11.50 -30.51 12.30
N VAL A 171 11.58 -29.58 13.27
CA VAL A 171 10.39 -28.92 13.82
C VAL A 171 9.61 -28.18 12.72
N THR A 172 8.37 -28.60 12.49
CA THR A 172 7.45 -27.97 11.53
C THR A 172 6.46 -27.06 12.21
N GLU A 173 6.05 -27.40 13.43
CA GLU A 173 5.05 -26.68 14.19
C GLU A 173 5.26 -26.87 15.70
N ILE A 174 4.99 -25.84 16.47
CA ILE A 174 4.97 -25.88 17.94
C ILE A 174 3.61 -25.37 18.39
N ARG A 175 2.86 -26.20 19.12
CA ARG A 175 1.54 -25.88 19.68
C ARG A 175 1.69 -25.62 21.17
N TYR A 176 1.08 -24.55 21.64
CA TYR A 176 1.08 -24.15 23.04
C TYR A 176 -0.34 -24.20 23.60
N TYR A 177 -0.44 -24.71 24.83
CA TYR A 177 -1.69 -25.03 25.51
C TYR A 177 -1.75 -24.40 26.89
N ILE A 178 -2.91 -23.88 27.28
CA ILE A 178 -3.23 -23.45 28.65
C ILE A 178 -4.43 -24.29 29.09
N GLU A 179 -4.34 -24.97 30.25
CA GLU A 179 -5.41 -25.87 30.74
C GLU A 179 -5.87 -26.89 29.67
N GLY A 180 -4.94 -27.39 28.85
CA GLY A 180 -5.20 -28.34 27.78
C GLY A 180 -5.86 -27.77 26.51
N MET A 181 -6.13 -26.46 26.45
CA MET A 181 -6.68 -25.80 25.26
C MET A 181 -5.59 -25.14 24.45
N GLN A 182 -5.56 -25.37 23.12
CA GLN A 182 -4.55 -24.78 22.23
C GLN A 182 -4.80 -23.27 22.11
N VAL A 183 -3.84 -22.46 22.56
CA VAL A 183 -3.95 -20.99 22.52
C VAL A 183 -3.07 -20.35 21.44
N LEU A 184 -1.97 -21.00 21.07
CA LEU A 184 -0.99 -20.47 20.13
C LEU A 184 -0.32 -21.59 19.35
N ARG A 185 -0.11 -21.34 18.06
CA ARG A 185 0.59 -22.22 17.14
C ARG A 185 1.67 -21.43 16.41
N LEU A 186 2.90 -21.93 16.47
CA LEU A 186 4.04 -21.37 15.75
C LEU A 186 4.45 -22.34 14.65
N ARG A 187 4.44 -21.90 13.39
CA ARG A 187 4.82 -22.75 12.25
C ARG A 187 6.15 -22.33 11.67
N ASN A 188 6.97 -23.32 11.37
CA ASN A 188 8.20 -23.16 10.61
C ASN A 188 7.88 -23.07 9.10
N GLN A 189 6.96 -22.16 8.74
CA GLN A 189 6.54 -21.93 7.36
C GLN A 189 6.34 -20.44 7.12
N HIS A 190 6.89 -19.94 6.01
CA HIS A 190 6.64 -18.58 5.53
C HIS A 190 6.44 -18.60 4.02
N ILE A 191 5.35 -19.20 3.55
CA ILE A 191 5.01 -19.19 2.12
C ILE A 191 4.45 -17.80 1.77
N GLY A 192 5.03 -17.19 0.74
CA GLY A 192 4.88 -15.78 0.35
C GLY A 192 3.49 -15.33 -0.10
N HIS A 193 2.46 -16.17 -0.06
CA HIS A 193 1.10 -15.78 -0.47
C HIS A 193 0.05 -16.29 0.52
N SER A 194 -0.26 -15.39 1.45
CA SER A 194 -1.54 -15.17 2.13
C SER A 194 -2.27 -16.26 2.93
N GLU A 195 -2.10 -17.56 2.74
CA GLU A 195 -3.08 -18.50 3.35
C GLU A 195 -2.69 -19.07 4.72
N ASP A 196 -1.41 -19.05 5.10
CA ASP A 196 -0.97 -19.68 6.36
C ASP A 196 0.29 -19.03 6.98
N PRO A 197 0.12 -18.00 7.82
CA PRO A 197 1.20 -17.27 8.45
C PRO A 197 1.76 -17.99 9.69
N PRO A 198 3.01 -17.66 10.08
CA PRO A 198 3.77 -18.45 11.05
C PRO A 198 3.30 -18.32 12.50
N ILE A 199 2.60 -17.25 12.88
CA ILE A 199 2.06 -17.05 14.23
C ILE A 199 0.53 -17.14 14.14
N ARG A 200 -0.04 -18.19 14.72
CA ARG A 200 -1.49 -18.45 14.71
C ARG A 200 -2.04 -18.61 16.12
N PRO A 201 -2.64 -17.55 16.69
CA PRO A 201 -3.41 -17.67 17.93
C PRO A 201 -4.77 -18.31 17.67
N PHE A 202 -5.40 -18.86 18.72
CA PHE A 202 -6.70 -19.57 18.65
C PHE A 202 -7.82 -18.76 17.98
N PHE A 203 -7.81 -17.44 18.11
CA PHE A 203 -8.83 -16.57 17.52
C PHE A 203 -8.64 -16.30 16.01
N SER A 204 -7.60 -16.85 15.38
CA SER A 204 -7.32 -16.71 13.95
C SER A 204 -7.72 -17.94 13.12
N GLU A 205 -8.55 -18.84 13.65
CA GLU A 205 -9.04 -20.01 12.92
C GLU A 205 -10.25 -19.72 12.01
N HIS A 206 -10.84 -18.52 12.08
CA HIS A 206 -11.93 -18.10 11.19
C HIS A 206 -11.39 -17.68 9.82
N GLU A 207 -12.05 -18.12 8.74
CA GLU A 207 -11.66 -17.96 7.33
C GLU A 207 -11.33 -16.52 6.90
N THR A 208 -11.74 -15.52 7.67
CA THR A 208 -11.56 -14.10 7.38
C THR A 208 -10.16 -13.56 7.67
N TYR A 209 -9.35 -14.22 8.51
CA TYR A 209 -8.07 -13.65 8.93
C TYR A 209 -6.96 -14.68 9.06
N TYR A 210 -5.92 -14.52 8.23
CA TYR A 210 -4.94 -15.58 8.07
C TYR A 210 -4.01 -15.79 9.27
N GLY A 211 -3.78 -14.78 10.15
CA GLY A 211 -2.86 -14.83 11.31
C GLY A 211 -1.73 -13.79 11.24
N PHE A 212 -0.59 -13.99 11.93
CA PHE A 212 0.46 -12.97 12.11
C PHE A 212 1.86 -13.43 11.65
N ARG A 213 2.72 -12.46 11.30
CA ARG A 213 4.08 -12.71 10.79
C ARG A 213 5.15 -12.33 11.82
N TRP A 214 6.33 -12.91 11.71
CA TRP A 214 7.52 -12.48 12.46
C TRP A 214 8.01 -11.07 12.00
N GLY A 215 8.88 -10.45 12.78
CA GLY A 215 9.39 -9.08 12.64
C GLY A 215 10.67 -8.94 11.81
N LYS A 216 11.87 -9.33 12.27
CA LYS A 216 13.10 -9.43 11.43
C LYS A 216 13.75 -10.78 11.64
N ARG A 217 14.32 -11.42 10.59
CA ARG A 217 14.86 -12.79 10.71
C ARG A 217 15.88 -12.92 11.83
N LYS A 218 16.84 -11.99 11.87
CA LYS A 218 17.91 -11.92 12.89
C LYS A 218 17.40 -11.77 14.33
N ARG A 219 16.08 -11.71 14.51
CA ARG A 219 15.39 -11.43 15.77
C ARG A 219 14.33 -12.46 16.13
N ILE A 220 14.15 -13.50 15.31
CA ILE A 220 13.04 -14.45 15.50
C ILE A 220 13.11 -15.11 16.87
N ILE A 221 14.32 -15.41 17.35
CA ILE A 221 14.53 -15.95 18.69
C ILE A 221 14.03 -14.97 19.76
N GLU A 222 14.49 -13.73 19.72
CA GLU A 222 14.11 -12.70 20.70
C GLU A 222 12.61 -12.37 20.63
N GLU A 223 12.05 -12.29 19.43
CA GLU A 223 10.62 -12.04 19.19
C GLU A 223 9.75 -13.22 19.65
N ALA A 224 10.14 -14.47 19.35
CA ALA A 224 9.44 -15.65 19.83
C ALA A 224 9.49 -15.72 21.36
N ARG A 225 10.64 -15.41 21.96
CA ARG A 225 10.77 -15.32 23.42
C ARG A 225 9.81 -14.28 24.01
N ALA A 226 9.82 -13.06 23.48
CA ALA A 226 8.94 -12.00 23.95
C ALA A 226 7.45 -12.35 23.77
N LEU A 227 7.10 -12.97 22.63
CA LEU A 227 5.76 -13.48 22.37
C LEU A 227 5.36 -14.53 23.41
N LEU A 228 6.17 -15.56 23.65
CA LEU A 228 5.84 -16.65 24.57
C LEU A 228 5.78 -16.21 26.03
N MET A 229 6.54 -15.18 26.42
CA MET A 229 6.47 -14.58 27.75
C MET A 229 5.22 -13.70 27.94
N GLY A 230 4.86 -12.90 26.93
CA GLY A 230 3.78 -11.92 27.03
C GLY A 230 2.38 -12.44 26.66
N PHE A 231 2.31 -13.42 25.76
CA PHE A 231 1.04 -13.87 25.17
C PHE A 231 0.03 -14.45 26.18
N PRO A 232 0.43 -15.26 27.19
CA PRO A 232 -0.52 -15.77 28.18
C PRO A 232 -1.21 -14.66 28.97
N HIS A 233 -0.45 -13.65 29.42
CA HIS A 233 -0.99 -12.50 30.16
C HIS A 233 -1.86 -11.62 29.27
N PHE A 234 -1.47 -11.41 28.01
CA PHE A 234 -2.32 -10.76 27.02
C PHE A 234 -3.67 -11.49 26.88
N CYS A 235 -3.66 -12.83 26.84
CA CYS A 235 -4.89 -13.62 26.81
C CYS A 235 -5.72 -13.46 28.09
N ALA A 236 -5.11 -13.56 29.27
CA ALA A 236 -5.81 -13.40 30.54
C ALA A 236 -6.46 -12.01 30.70
N GLU A 237 -5.73 -10.94 30.34
CA GLU A 237 -6.22 -9.56 30.42
C GLU A 237 -7.43 -9.34 29.51
N PHE A 238 -7.32 -9.77 28.25
CA PHE A 238 -8.32 -9.46 27.24
C PHE A 238 -9.55 -10.38 27.28
N LEU A 239 -9.47 -11.59 27.84
CA LEU A 239 -10.66 -12.43 28.07
C LEU A 239 -11.75 -11.65 28.84
N THR A 240 -11.34 -10.86 29.84
CA THR A 240 -12.23 -9.98 30.63
C THR A 240 -12.84 -8.85 29.80
N GLN A 241 -12.06 -8.27 28.88
CA GLN A 241 -12.50 -7.12 28.08
C GLN A 241 -13.37 -7.53 26.89
N VAL A 242 -13.14 -8.74 26.36
CA VAL A 242 -13.75 -9.23 25.13
C VAL A 242 -15.24 -9.44 25.31
N GLU A 243 -15.71 -9.99 26.43
CA GLU A 243 -17.15 -10.12 26.70
C GLU A 243 -17.87 -8.77 26.72
N GLY A 244 -17.33 -7.80 27.46
CA GLY A 244 -17.93 -6.46 27.56
C GLY A 244 -17.99 -5.74 26.20
N LYS A 245 -16.90 -5.83 25.42
CA LYS A 245 -16.80 -5.22 24.09
C LYS A 245 -17.65 -5.96 23.05
N ALA A 246 -17.70 -7.29 23.08
CA ALA A 246 -18.54 -8.10 22.19
C ALA A 246 -20.03 -7.85 22.45
N ASN A 247 -20.46 -7.83 23.71
CA ASN A 247 -21.84 -7.51 24.08
C ASN A 247 -22.26 -6.10 23.64
N THR A 248 -21.36 -5.11 23.78
CA THR A 248 -21.59 -3.75 23.28
C THR A 248 -21.75 -3.75 21.75
N ARG A 249 -20.89 -4.47 21.02
CA ARG A 249 -21.01 -4.61 19.55
C ARG A 249 -22.29 -5.31 19.12
N ILE A 250 -22.73 -6.35 19.83
CA ILE A 250 -24.00 -7.02 19.55
C ILE A 250 -25.17 -6.05 19.75
N LYS A 251 -25.16 -5.26 20.84
CA LYS A 251 -26.16 -4.21 21.07
C LYS A 251 -26.15 -3.16 19.96
N ASP A 252 -24.98 -2.66 19.59
CA ASP A 252 -24.83 -1.70 18.49
C ASP A 252 -25.29 -2.28 17.15
N ARG A 253 -25.02 -3.55 16.87
CA ARG A 253 -25.48 -4.27 15.68
C ARG A 253 -27.00 -4.41 15.66
N LYS A 254 -27.64 -4.71 16.80
CA LYS A 254 -29.10 -4.76 16.91
C LYS A 254 -29.74 -3.38 16.69
N ILE A 255 -29.21 -2.34 17.35
CA ILE A 255 -29.65 -0.95 17.15
C ILE A 255 -29.50 -0.55 15.67
N ARG A 256 -28.38 -0.95 15.05
CA ARG A 256 -28.11 -0.72 13.63
C ARG A 256 -29.13 -1.41 12.74
N THR A 257 -29.41 -2.69 12.91
CA THR A 257 -30.38 -3.42 12.08
C THR A 257 -31.75 -2.74 12.13
N VAL A 258 -32.22 -2.39 13.33
CA VAL A 258 -33.50 -1.68 13.50
C VAL A 258 -33.45 -0.30 12.82
N ALA A 259 -32.39 0.48 13.05
CA ALA A 259 -32.26 1.81 12.45
C ALA A 259 -32.12 1.78 10.93
N SER A 260 -31.39 0.81 10.36
CA SER A 260 -31.19 0.66 8.92
C SER A 260 -32.49 0.30 8.20
N THR A 261 -33.31 -0.60 8.76
CA THR A 261 -34.64 -0.90 8.21
C THR A 261 -35.55 0.32 8.25
N SER A 262 -35.54 1.08 9.35
CA SER A 262 -36.32 2.32 9.44
C SER A 262 -35.85 3.40 8.47
N ILE A 263 -34.54 3.54 8.23
CA ILE A 263 -34.00 4.50 7.26
C ILE A 263 -34.40 4.11 5.84
N GLU A 264 -34.35 2.84 5.49
CA GLU A 264 -34.71 2.34 4.17
C GLU A 264 -36.16 2.69 3.83
N VAL A 265 -37.10 2.37 4.71
CA VAL A 265 -38.54 2.70 4.54
C VAL A 265 -38.77 4.21 4.49
N LEU A 266 -38.10 4.99 5.35
CA LEU A 266 -38.25 6.45 5.36
C LEU A 266 -37.69 7.09 4.08
N VAL A 267 -36.52 6.64 3.60
CA VAL A 267 -35.95 7.11 2.34
C VAL A 267 -36.85 6.73 1.17
N GLU A 268 -37.35 5.50 1.12
CA GLU A 268 -38.27 5.07 0.08
C GLU A 268 -39.52 5.96 0.03
N ASN A 269 -40.13 6.23 1.18
CA ASN A 269 -41.28 7.12 1.28
C ASN A 269 -40.95 8.58 0.89
N LEU A 270 -39.77 9.09 1.27
CA LEU A 270 -39.33 10.45 0.91
C LEU A 270 -39.08 10.57 -0.60
N MET A 271 -38.46 9.56 -1.21
CA MET A 271 -38.10 9.59 -2.62
C MET A 271 -39.32 9.34 -3.53
N LYS A 272 -40.37 8.69 -3.01
CA LYS A 272 -41.57 8.34 -3.77
C LYS A 272 -42.23 9.55 -4.44
N GLY A 273 -42.39 9.50 -5.76
CA GLY A 273 -43.03 10.53 -6.58
C GLY A 273 -42.11 11.70 -6.96
N THR A 274 -40.84 11.71 -6.55
CA THR A 274 -39.88 12.78 -6.88
C THR A 274 -39.28 12.63 -8.27
N GLY A 275 -39.35 11.44 -8.89
CA GLY A 275 -38.74 11.13 -10.16
C GLY A 275 -37.21 11.00 -10.12
N HIS A 276 -36.59 11.18 -8.95
CA HIS A 276 -35.15 11.07 -8.79
C HIS A 276 -34.67 9.62 -8.87
N LEU A 277 -33.54 9.40 -9.54
CA LEU A 277 -32.86 8.12 -9.51
C LEU A 277 -31.96 8.05 -8.29
N TYR A 278 -32.18 7.07 -7.42
CA TYR A 278 -31.44 6.94 -6.16
C TYR A 278 -31.06 5.50 -5.81
N ARG A 279 -30.15 5.38 -4.84
CA ARG A 279 -29.74 4.10 -4.25
C ARG A 279 -29.33 4.32 -2.80
N LEU A 280 -29.66 3.36 -1.94
CA LEU A 280 -29.22 3.34 -0.55
C LEU A 280 -28.11 2.30 -0.37
N ALA A 281 -26.94 2.72 0.12
CA ALA A 281 -25.86 1.83 0.49
C ALA A 281 -25.73 1.79 2.02
N LYS A 282 -25.76 0.59 2.59
CA LYS A 282 -25.66 0.37 4.04
C LYS A 282 -24.18 0.37 4.46
N SER A 283 -23.85 1.02 5.58
CA SER A 283 -22.53 0.96 6.21
C SER A 283 -22.63 0.81 7.72
N ASP A 284 -21.51 0.61 8.40
CA ASP A 284 -21.48 0.30 9.84
C ASP A 284 -22.11 1.39 10.73
N LYS A 285 -21.93 2.67 10.39
CA LYS A 285 -22.33 3.80 11.25
C LYS A 285 -23.39 4.71 10.62
N SER A 286 -23.65 4.54 9.33
CA SER A 286 -24.61 5.34 8.58
C SER A 286 -25.13 4.57 7.37
N SER A 287 -26.26 5.01 6.85
CA SER A 287 -26.64 4.68 5.48
C SER A 287 -26.18 5.81 4.55
N ARG A 288 -25.90 5.50 3.29
CA ARG A 288 -25.48 6.47 2.28
C ARG A 288 -26.53 6.52 1.20
N LEU A 289 -27.25 7.63 1.11
CA LEU A 289 -28.20 7.86 0.03
C LEU A 289 -27.44 8.48 -1.14
N ARG A 290 -27.44 7.80 -2.27
CA ARG A 290 -26.88 8.28 -3.52
C ARG A 290 -28.02 8.71 -4.43
N VAL A 291 -27.95 9.92 -4.97
CA VAL A 291 -28.93 10.46 -5.90
C VAL A 291 -28.20 10.90 -7.16
N ARG A 292 -28.64 10.40 -8.32
CA ARG A 292 -28.05 10.74 -9.61
C ARG A 292 -28.28 12.22 -9.93
N LEU A 293 -27.20 12.90 -10.32
CA LEU A 293 -27.24 14.28 -10.81
C LEU A 293 -27.24 14.28 -12.34
N ASP A 294 -26.31 13.55 -12.96
CA ASP A 294 -26.23 13.35 -14.42
C ASP A 294 -25.75 11.93 -14.77
N ASP A 295 -25.19 11.71 -15.96
CA ASP A 295 -24.70 10.40 -16.41
C ASP A 295 -23.49 9.85 -15.65
N ILE A 296 -22.66 10.73 -15.08
CA ILE A 296 -21.38 10.35 -14.46
C ILE A 296 -21.23 10.89 -13.03
N ASN A 297 -22.15 11.73 -12.55
CA ASN A 297 -22.11 12.38 -11.25
C ASN A 297 -23.31 12.01 -10.39
N TYR A 298 -23.06 11.81 -9.10
CA TYR A 298 -24.10 11.62 -8.10
C TYR A 298 -23.80 12.37 -6.80
N LEU A 299 -24.86 12.79 -6.14
CA LEU A 299 -24.86 13.31 -4.78
C LEU A 299 -24.88 12.14 -3.81
N GLU A 300 -23.93 12.06 -2.87
CA GLU A 300 -23.96 11.12 -1.76
C GLU A 300 -24.27 11.87 -0.46
N LEU A 301 -25.31 11.47 0.27
CA LEU A 301 -25.70 11.98 1.57
C LEU A 301 -25.40 10.93 2.65
N SER A 302 -24.69 11.32 3.72
CA SER A 302 -24.56 10.46 4.90
C SER A 302 -25.78 10.62 5.79
N LEU A 303 -26.40 9.47 6.13
CA LEU A 303 -27.58 9.34 6.99
C LEU A 303 -27.17 8.57 8.27
N PRO A 304 -26.66 9.25 9.32
CA PRO A 304 -26.23 8.60 10.54
C PRO A 304 -27.42 8.02 11.31
N HIS A 305 -27.30 6.76 11.75
CA HIS A 305 -28.40 6.00 12.35
C HIS A 305 -29.02 6.70 13.57
N GLY A 306 -28.21 7.31 14.43
CA GLY A 306 -28.70 7.97 15.65
C GLY A 306 -29.35 9.34 15.45
N SER A 307 -29.18 9.98 14.28
CA SER A 307 -29.67 11.37 14.06
C SER A 307 -30.57 11.54 12.85
N PHE A 308 -30.77 10.47 12.05
CA PHE A 308 -31.46 10.58 10.76
C PHE A 308 -32.90 11.09 10.89
N ILE A 309 -33.70 10.56 11.81
CA ILE A 309 -35.11 10.92 11.97
C ILE A 309 -35.28 12.44 12.17
N LYS A 310 -34.38 13.08 12.93
CA LYS A 310 -34.42 14.53 13.19
C LYS A 310 -34.05 15.39 11.98
N ARG A 311 -33.53 14.78 10.91
CA ARG A 311 -32.96 15.44 9.73
C ARG A 311 -33.56 14.93 8.42
N ALA A 312 -34.58 14.08 8.50
CA ALA A 312 -35.23 13.48 7.34
C ALA A 312 -35.82 14.56 6.42
N ASP A 313 -36.42 15.62 7.00
CA ASP A 313 -36.99 16.75 6.26
C ASP A 313 -35.95 17.56 5.48
N ASP A 314 -34.67 17.50 5.88
CA ASP A 314 -33.59 18.21 5.18
C ASP A 314 -33.08 17.44 3.95
N VAL A 315 -33.49 16.17 3.74
CA VAL A 315 -32.97 15.31 2.66
C VAL A 315 -33.39 15.83 1.29
N LEU A 316 -34.70 15.92 1.03
CA LEU A 316 -35.21 16.38 -0.27
C LEU A 316 -34.77 17.81 -0.57
N ARG A 317 -34.89 18.71 0.42
CA ARG A 317 -34.42 20.10 0.30
C ARG A 317 -32.94 20.19 -0.07
N THR A 318 -32.09 19.30 0.49
CA THR A 318 -30.67 19.27 0.11
C THR A 318 -30.48 18.72 -1.30
N ILE A 319 -31.24 17.71 -1.71
CA ILE A 319 -31.17 17.15 -3.06
C ILE A 319 -31.53 18.21 -4.10
N ASP A 320 -32.67 18.88 -3.92
CA ASP A 320 -33.16 19.91 -4.85
C ASP A 320 -32.18 21.07 -4.96
N LEU A 321 -31.71 21.56 -3.81
CA LEU A 321 -30.72 22.65 -3.75
C LEU A 321 -29.43 22.30 -4.49
N ILE A 322 -28.93 21.07 -4.35
CA ILE A 322 -27.70 20.63 -5.02
C ILE A 322 -27.94 20.38 -6.51
N LYS A 323 -29.10 19.85 -6.89
CA LYS A 323 -29.47 19.66 -8.30
C LYS A 323 -29.57 21.00 -9.03
N GLU A 324 -30.28 21.97 -8.46
CA GLU A 324 -30.40 23.32 -9.03
C GLU A 324 -29.03 24.00 -9.18
N LEU A 325 -28.17 23.87 -8.15
CA LEU A 325 -26.79 24.32 -8.25
C LEU A 325 -26.11 23.61 -9.43
N PHE A 326 -26.10 22.27 -9.44
CA PHE A 326 -25.38 21.47 -10.44
C PHE A 326 -25.82 21.78 -11.88
N ASP A 327 -27.12 21.89 -12.12
CA ASP A 327 -27.71 22.16 -13.45
C ASP A 327 -27.37 23.55 -14.01
N SER A 328 -26.97 24.47 -13.14
CA SER A 328 -26.70 25.87 -13.50
C SER A 328 -25.22 26.26 -13.41
N LEU A 329 -24.34 25.30 -13.09
CA LEU A 329 -22.91 25.54 -13.08
C LEU A 329 -22.33 25.44 -14.49
N PRO A 330 -21.43 26.36 -14.89
CA PRO A 330 -20.81 26.30 -16.21
C PRO A 330 -19.75 25.20 -16.33
N MET A 331 -19.36 24.57 -15.21
CA MET A 331 -18.25 23.63 -15.14
C MET A 331 -18.57 22.45 -14.20
N PRO A 332 -18.05 21.25 -14.47
CA PRO A 332 -18.25 20.11 -13.57
C PRO A 332 -17.55 20.32 -12.22
N ILE A 333 -18.18 19.83 -11.15
CA ILE A 333 -17.65 19.92 -9.79
C ILE A 333 -17.61 18.57 -9.09
N MET A 334 -16.67 18.42 -8.17
CA MET A 334 -16.61 17.31 -7.23
C MET A 334 -16.49 17.86 -5.81
N LEU A 335 -17.09 17.17 -4.84
CA LEU A 335 -16.98 17.51 -3.44
C LEU A 335 -16.60 16.27 -2.64
N ASN A 336 -15.36 16.24 -2.18
CA ASN A 336 -14.77 15.10 -1.48
C ASN A 336 -14.57 15.38 0.01
N ALA A 337 -14.44 14.30 0.80
CA ALA A 337 -13.91 14.43 2.15
C ALA A 337 -12.47 14.96 2.08
N GLY A 338 -12.09 15.83 3.02
CA GLY A 338 -10.70 16.24 3.16
C GLY A 338 -9.81 15.05 3.45
N GLY A 339 -8.96 14.68 2.48
CA GLY A 339 -7.85 13.77 2.71
C GLY A 339 -6.72 14.46 3.45
N SER A 340 -5.97 13.72 4.27
CA SER A 340 -4.75 14.20 4.90
C SER A 340 -3.66 14.43 3.86
N HIS A 341 -3.01 15.60 3.92
CA HIS A 341 -1.85 16.06 3.15
C HIS A 341 -2.12 16.49 1.70
N ARG A 342 -2.72 17.67 1.54
CA ARG A 342 -2.54 18.50 0.33
C ARG A 342 -1.56 19.62 0.65
N GLU A 343 -0.65 19.89 -0.28
CA GLU A 343 0.20 21.08 -0.24
C GLU A 343 -0.62 22.25 -0.79
N TRP A 344 -1.25 23.02 0.09
CA TRP A 344 -2.02 24.20 -0.30
C TRP A 344 -1.10 25.31 -0.81
N GLY A 345 -1.62 26.16 -1.70
CA GLY A 345 -0.87 27.22 -2.37
C GLY A 345 0.08 26.70 -3.46
N THR A 346 -0.13 25.48 -3.96
CA THR A 346 0.77 24.86 -4.96
C THR A 346 0.07 24.60 -6.29
N ILE A 347 0.88 24.66 -7.36
CA ILE A 347 0.51 24.27 -8.71
C ILE A 347 1.23 22.96 -9.03
N LYS A 348 0.46 21.93 -9.42
CA LYS A 348 0.98 20.69 -9.97
C LYS A 348 0.95 20.78 -11.49
N TRP A 349 2.13 20.91 -12.08
CA TRP A 349 2.32 20.91 -13.52
C TRP A 349 2.15 19.52 -14.12
N HIS A 350 1.93 19.44 -15.43
CA HIS A 350 1.82 18.20 -16.22
C HIS A 350 2.99 17.25 -16.02
N GLU A 351 4.17 17.83 -15.83
CA GLU A 351 5.44 17.19 -15.47
C GLU A 351 5.36 16.18 -14.31
N ASN A 352 4.35 16.29 -13.43
CA ASN A 352 4.24 15.44 -12.24
C ASN A 352 3.50 14.11 -12.48
N TYR A 353 2.86 13.91 -13.63
CA TYR A 353 2.08 12.69 -13.91
C TYR A 353 2.25 12.25 -15.35
N TYR A 354 2.50 10.96 -15.56
CA TYR A 354 2.56 10.37 -16.89
C TYR A 354 1.19 10.28 -17.54
N HIS A 355 1.04 10.91 -18.69
CA HIS A 355 -0.12 10.76 -19.56
C HIS A 355 0.37 10.65 -21.01
N PRO A 356 0.41 9.44 -21.60
CA PRO A 356 1.02 9.22 -22.92
C PRO A 356 0.35 10.01 -24.06
N GLU A 357 -0.88 10.48 -23.83
CA GLU A 357 -1.69 11.25 -24.78
C GLU A 357 -1.67 12.76 -24.48
N ASP A 358 -0.94 13.21 -23.45
CA ASP A 358 -0.86 14.63 -23.12
C ASP A 358 0.02 15.38 -24.14
N PRO A 359 -0.53 16.35 -24.90
CA PRO A 359 0.24 17.11 -25.89
C PRO A 359 1.41 17.90 -25.30
N ARG A 360 1.34 18.28 -24.02
CA ARG A 360 2.44 18.96 -23.32
C ARG A 360 3.59 18.01 -23.03
N GLU A 361 3.27 16.77 -22.67
CA GLU A 361 4.27 15.72 -22.47
C GLU A 361 4.96 15.38 -23.79
N MET A 362 4.18 15.21 -24.87
CA MET A 362 4.72 14.96 -26.22
C MET A 362 5.63 16.09 -26.70
N PHE A 363 5.23 17.35 -26.48
CA PHE A 363 6.05 18.53 -26.81
C PHE A 363 7.45 18.43 -26.19
N TRP A 364 7.52 18.19 -24.87
CA TRP A 364 8.79 18.11 -24.16
C TRP A 364 9.58 16.88 -24.54
N ARG A 365 8.91 15.73 -24.65
CA ARG A 365 9.54 14.48 -25.03
C ARG A 365 10.26 14.61 -26.37
N GLU A 366 9.60 15.06 -27.42
CA GLU A 366 10.21 15.16 -28.75
C GLU A 366 11.45 16.07 -28.75
N ARG A 367 11.34 17.22 -28.10
CA ARG A 367 12.43 18.22 -28.03
C ARG A 367 13.59 17.77 -27.17
N THR A 368 13.31 17.21 -26.00
CA THR A 368 14.36 16.71 -25.11
C THR A 368 15.09 15.52 -25.73
N LEU A 369 14.41 14.65 -26.46
CA LEU A 369 15.08 13.54 -27.17
C LEU A 369 15.89 14.02 -28.37
N ALA A 370 15.42 15.03 -29.09
CA ALA A 370 16.22 15.68 -30.13
C ALA A 370 17.48 16.34 -29.53
N TYR A 371 17.34 17.03 -28.39
CA TYR A 371 18.46 17.62 -27.65
C TYR A 371 19.44 16.56 -27.14
N GLU A 372 18.96 15.47 -26.55
CA GLU A 372 19.79 14.34 -26.12
C GLU A 372 20.56 13.74 -27.31
N ALA A 373 19.90 13.52 -28.44
CA ALA A 373 20.53 12.94 -29.64
C ALA A 373 21.63 13.85 -30.23
N GLN A 374 21.52 15.17 -30.08
CA GLN A 374 22.54 16.13 -30.52
C GLN A 374 23.71 16.24 -29.54
N THR A 375 23.45 16.02 -28.26
CA THR A 375 24.43 16.21 -27.20
C THR A 375 25.20 14.93 -26.87
N VAL A 376 24.54 13.78 -26.89
CA VAL A 376 25.05 12.45 -26.52
C VAL A 376 25.39 11.62 -27.75
N LEU A 377 26.67 11.55 -28.08
CA LEU A 377 27.19 10.76 -29.21
C LEU A 377 27.71 9.38 -28.78
N HIS A 378 28.13 9.25 -27.53
CA HIS A 378 28.76 8.03 -27.00
C HIS A 378 28.06 7.54 -25.75
N ARG A 379 27.81 6.23 -25.70
CA ARG A 379 27.20 5.53 -24.56
C ARG A 379 28.17 4.53 -23.95
N SER A 380 28.03 4.29 -22.66
CA SER A 380 28.84 3.39 -21.85
C SER A 380 27.93 2.37 -21.15
N THR A 381 28.50 1.20 -20.83
CA THR A 381 27.91 0.20 -19.93
C THR A 381 28.21 0.51 -18.46
N GLU A 382 29.09 1.48 -18.18
CA GLU A 382 29.54 1.81 -16.83
C GLU A 382 28.49 2.62 -16.06
N PRO A 383 28.33 2.38 -14.75
CA PRO A 383 27.45 3.18 -13.89
C PRO A 383 27.93 4.63 -13.80
N LEU A 384 26.99 5.55 -13.52
CA LEU A 384 27.34 6.95 -13.26
C LEU A 384 28.11 7.10 -11.95
N ASP A 385 29.23 7.80 -12.01
CA ASP A 385 29.96 8.28 -10.83
C ASP A 385 29.26 9.52 -10.27
N LEU A 386 28.22 9.28 -9.47
CA LEU A 386 27.43 10.35 -8.86
C LEU A 386 28.27 11.21 -7.91
N GLU A 387 29.30 10.65 -7.26
CA GLU A 387 30.22 11.39 -6.41
C GLU A 387 31.01 12.42 -7.21
N ALA A 388 31.54 12.04 -8.38
CA ALA A 388 32.19 12.98 -9.29
C ALA A 388 31.21 14.04 -9.82
N MET A 389 30.02 13.62 -10.27
CA MET A 389 29.00 14.54 -10.81
C MET A 389 28.47 15.52 -9.76
N ALA A 390 28.37 15.09 -8.50
CA ALA A 390 27.93 15.94 -7.39
C ALA A 390 28.89 17.11 -7.13
N SER A 391 30.15 17.01 -7.55
CA SER A 391 31.12 18.11 -7.47
C SER A 391 30.96 19.16 -8.57
N TRP A 392 30.23 18.85 -9.66
CA TRP A 392 30.13 19.75 -10.81
C TRP A 392 29.28 20.98 -10.48
N ASP A 393 29.80 22.15 -10.85
CA ASP A 393 29.05 23.39 -10.88
C ASP A 393 28.58 23.61 -12.32
N ILE A 394 27.26 23.49 -12.54
CA ILE A 394 26.66 23.59 -13.87
C ILE A 394 25.95 24.95 -13.96
N PRO A 395 26.43 25.87 -14.82
CA PRO A 395 25.85 27.20 -14.95
C PRO A 395 24.34 27.15 -15.22
N GLY A 396 23.59 28.00 -14.53
CA GLY A 396 22.14 28.11 -14.72
C GLY A 396 21.30 27.01 -14.07
N LEU A 397 21.89 25.93 -13.55
CA LEU A 397 21.15 24.88 -12.85
C LEU A 397 21.45 24.89 -11.36
N SER A 398 20.41 24.72 -10.56
CA SER A 398 20.53 24.31 -9.16
C SER A 398 20.55 22.79 -9.08
N LYS A 399 21.23 22.23 -8.07
CA LYS A 399 21.29 20.79 -7.82
C LYS A 399 20.85 20.45 -6.40
N GLU A 400 20.07 19.39 -6.27
CA GLU A 400 19.67 18.78 -5.01
C GLU A 400 20.28 17.37 -4.95
N ILE A 401 21.05 17.08 -3.91
CA ILE A 401 21.74 15.79 -3.74
C ILE A 401 20.98 14.97 -2.70
N GLN A 402 20.50 13.80 -3.08
CA GLN A 402 19.80 12.90 -2.17
C GLN A 402 20.73 11.75 -1.77
N HIS A 403 20.80 11.47 -0.47
CA HIS A 403 21.66 10.43 0.09
C HIS A 403 20.88 9.20 0.53
N ARG A 404 21.46 8.01 0.32
CA ARG A 404 21.00 6.75 0.93
C ARG A 404 22.10 6.22 1.85
N GLY A 405 22.00 6.57 3.12
CA GLY A 405 23.08 6.34 4.08
C GLY A 405 24.26 7.27 3.76
N LYS A 406 25.45 6.70 3.55
CA LYS A 406 26.67 7.47 3.23
C LYS A 406 26.90 7.70 1.74
N LYS A 407 26.08 7.09 0.86
CA LYS A 407 26.24 7.18 -0.60
C LYS A 407 25.27 8.19 -1.19
N ILE A 408 25.64 8.82 -2.29
CA ILE A 408 24.72 9.61 -3.09
C ILE A 408 23.80 8.64 -3.83
N ALA A 409 22.49 8.80 -3.65
CA ALA A 409 21.47 7.99 -4.30
C ALA A 409 21.04 8.61 -5.63
N SER A 410 20.86 9.94 -5.64
CA SER A 410 20.47 10.68 -6.83
C SER A 410 20.95 12.14 -6.79
N ILE A 411 21.03 12.75 -7.97
CA ILE A 411 21.24 14.19 -8.15
C ILE A 411 20.10 14.73 -9.00
N ILE A 412 19.39 15.74 -8.49
CA ILE A 412 18.26 16.36 -9.16
C ILE A 412 18.66 17.76 -9.60
N TYR A 413 18.67 18.00 -10.92
CA TYR A 413 18.93 19.30 -11.51
C TYR A 413 17.63 20.07 -11.73
N ARG A 414 17.63 21.33 -11.32
CA ARG A 414 16.47 22.22 -11.36
C ARG A 414 16.81 23.58 -11.95
N LEU A 415 15.86 24.18 -12.66
CA LEU A 415 15.88 25.56 -13.12
C LEU A 415 14.60 26.24 -12.63
N ASP A 416 14.73 27.37 -11.94
CA ASP A 416 13.60 28.13 -11.38
C ASP A 416 12.63 27.27 -10.54
N GLY A 417 13.19 26.33 -9.77
CA GLY A 417 12.44 25.38 -8.93
C GLY A 417 11.86 24.17 -9.66
N ARG A 418 11.77 24.19 -11.00
CA ARG A 418 11.29 23.06 -11.80
C ARG A 418 12.37 22.00 -11.99
N ARG A 419 11.97 20.72 -11.88
CA ARG A 419 12.87 19.57 -12.08
C ARG A 419 13.07 19.37 -13.57
N LEU A 420 14.32 19.43 -14.05
CA LEU A 420 14.62 19.17 -15.47
C LEU A 420 15.16 17.76 -15.69
N LEU A 421 16.02 17.28 -14.78
CA LEU A 421 16.68 15.98 -14.91
C LEU A 421 17.02 15.43 -13.52
N SER A 422 16.80 14.13 -13.34
CA SER A 422 17.22 13.36 -12.17
C SER A 422 18.17 12.26 -12.61
N LEU A 423 19.33 12.17 -11.97
CA LEU A 423 20.36 11.16 -12.25
C LEU A 423 20.48 10.18 -11.08
N GLU A 424 20.57 8.89 -11.40
CA GLU A 424 20.90 7.82 -10.49
C GLU A 424 21.99 6.92 -11.12
N SER A 425 22.64 6.08 -10.31
CA SER A 425 23.79 5.25 -10.74
C SER A 425 23.55 4.44 -12.02
N HIS A 426 22.32 3.99 -12.27
CA HIS A 426 21.96 3.15 -13.43
C HIS A 426 20.73 3.65 -14.21
N ARG A 427 20.22 4.84 -13.91
CA ARG A 427 19.03 5.37 -14.58
C ARG A 427 18.98 6.89 -14.52
N TYR A 428 18.19 7.48 -15.39
CA TYR A 428 17.89 8.89 -15.34
C TYR A 428 16.44 9.15 -15.76
N ASP A 429 15.89 10.26 -15.30
CA ASP A 429 14.51 10.67 -15.53
C ASP A 429 14.48 12.15 -15.90
N TYR A 430 13.85 12.49 -17.02
CA TYR A 430 13.61 13.89 -17.36
C TYR A 430 12.40 14.37 -16.59
N GLY A 431 12.52 15.53 -15.94
CA GLY A 431 11.41 16.05 -15.13
C GLY A 431 10.25 16.59 -15.95
N LEU A 432 10.48 16.98 -17.22
CA LEU A 432 9.50 17.66 -18.07
C LEU A 432 8.48 16.72 -18.73
N PHE A 433 8.78 15.42 -18.76
CA PHE A 433 7.90 14.38 -19.26
C PHE A 433 8.24 13.08 -18.52
N SER A 434 7.24 12.29 -18.14
CA SER A 434 7.51 11.07 -17.38
C SER A 434 7.98 9.96 -18.31
N TRP A 435 9.30 9.83 -18.46
CA TRP A 435 9.90 8.67 -19.10
C TRP A 435 11.05 8.15 -18.25
N LEU A 436 10.73 7.21 -17.37
CA LEU A 436 11.72 6.36 -16.73
C LEU A 436 12.39 5.52 -17.81
N ARG A 437 13.56 5.97 -18.26
CA ARG A 437 14.46 5.12 -19.03
C ARG A 437 15.14 4.20 -18.01
N ASP A 438 14.53 3.04 -17.77
CA ASP A 438 15.23 1.91 -17.19
C ASP A 438 16.29 1.48 -18.21
N GLY A 439 17.44 2.14 -18.18
CA GLY A 439 18.58 1.76 -18.97
C GLY A 439 19.03 0.39 -18.49
N ALA A 440 18.95 -0.63 -19.35
CA ALA A 440 20.01 -1.62 -19.32
C ALA A 440 21.34 -0.83 -19.31
N PRO A 441 22.31 -1.17 -18.44
CA PRO A 441 23.53 -0.38 -18.24
C PRO A 441 24.20 0.06 -19.56
N GLU A 442 24.02 -0.73 -20.60
CA GLU A 442 24.47 -0.62 -21.99
C GLU A 442 24.10 0.66 -22.73
N ASN A 443 23.26 1.55 -22.18
CA ASN A 443 22.75 2.73 -22.88
C ASN A 443 22.94 4.07 -22.14
N MET A 444 23.81 4.16 -21.14
CA MET A 444 24.04 5.43 -20.42
C MET A 444 25.00 6.36 -21.19
N PRO A 445 24.76 7.67 -21.27
CA PRO A 445 25.77 8.62 -21.77
C PRO A 445 27.09 8.51 -20.98
N THR A 446 28.22 8.70 -21.64
CA THR A 446 29.52 8.76 -20.93
C THR A 446 29.61 10.02 -20.06
N THR A 447 30.49 10.04 -19.06
CA THR A 447 30.67 11.18 -18.15
C THR A 447 30.92 12.53 -18.88
N PRO A 448 31.77 12.62 -19.92
CA PRO A 448 31.92 13.86 -20.70
C PRO A 448 30.64 14.29 -21.42
N GLU A 449 29.89 13.33 -21.97
CA GLU A 449 28.63 13.60 -22.68
C GLU A 449 27.54 14.09 -21.70
N TRP A 450 27.49 13.53 -20.49
CA TRP A 450 26.62 14.05 -19.43
C TRP A 450 26.95 15.49 -19.07
N ARG A 451 28.23 15.81 -18.93
CA ARG A 451 28.65 17.18 -18.63
C ARG A 451 28.22 18.15 -19.72
N LYS A 452 28.46 17.80 -20.99
CA LYS A 452 28.03 18.58 -22.15
C LYS A 452 26.50 18.78 -22.21
N LEU A 453 25.73 17.71 -21.95
CA LEU A 453 24.27 17.78 -21.87
C LEU A 453 23.82 18.70 -20.74
N LEU A 454 24.41 18.59 -19.56
CA LEU A 454 24.04 19.43 -18.41
C LEU A 454 24.39 20.90 -18.63
N GLU A 455 25.57 21.19 -19.19
CA GLU A 455 26.04 22.56 -19.47
C GLU A 455 25.15 23.31 -20.48
N GLY A 456 24.49 22.60 -21.41
CA GLY A 456 23.55 23.22 -22.36
C GLY A 456 22.07 23.15 -21.94
N LEU A 457 21.73 22.44 -20.86
CA LEU A 457 20.34 22.12 -20.51
C LEU A 457 19.52 23.36 -20.15
N SER A 458 20.13 24.35 -19.50
CA SER A 458 19.43 25.61 -19.14
C SER A 458 19.04 26.42 -20.37
N ASP A 459 19.91 26.48 -21.37
CA ASP A 459 19.69 27.25 -22.59
C ASP A 459 18.68 26.56 -23.49
N PHE A 460 18.78 25.22 -23.61
CA PHE A 460 17.74 24.40 -24.22
C PHE A 460 16.37 24.67 -23.59
N TYR A 461 16.26 24.55 -22.27
CA TYR A 461 14.98 24.76 -21.59
C TYR A 461 14.41 26.16 -21.84
N ARG A 462 15.24 27.21 -21.73
CA ARG A 462 14.77 28.59 -21.96
C ARG A 462 14.31 28.83 -23.39
N ALA A 463 14.98 28.23 -24.38
CA ALA A 463 14.59 28.33 -25.77
C ALA A 463 13.21 27.67 -26.00
N GLU A 464 13.07 26.42 -25.56
CA GLU A 464 11.83 25.66 -25.76
C GLU A 464 10.67 26.14 -24.89
N GLN A 465 10.93 26.69 -23.70
CA GLN A 465 9.91 27.23 -22.81
C GLN A 465 9.11 28.35 -23.49
N ARG A 466 9.77 29.16 -24.33
CA ARG A 466 9.10 30.24 -25.07
C ARG A 466 8.09 29.70 -26.08
N ASP A 467 8.43 28.61 -26.75
CA ASP A 467 7.55 27.93 -27.70
C ASP A 467 6.44 27.18 -26.96
N PHE A 468 6.78 26.56 -25.83
CA PHE A 468 5.82 25.92 -24.94
C PHE A 468 4.76 26.93 -24.48
N GLU A 469 5.15 28.13 -24.04
CA GLU A 469 4.22 29.17 -23.58
C GLU A 469 3.37 29.80 -24.70
N GLN A 470 3.85 29.74 -25.94
CA GLN A 470 3.06 30.16 -27.10
C GLN A 470 1.99 29.11 -27.45
N GLN A 471 2.34 27.83 -27.34
CA GLN A 471 1.45 26.72 -27.68
C GLN A 471 0.48 26.38 -26.54
N PHE A 472 0.95 26.44 -25.30
CA PHE A 472 0.22 26.08 -24.09
C PHE A 472 0.18 27.27 -23.14
N ARG A 473 -1.03 27.66 -22.74
CA ARG A 473 -1.26 28.85 -21.91
C ARG A 473 -1.26 28.54 -20.41
N ASP A 474 -0.73 27.39 -20.02
CA ASP A 474 -0.70 26.85 -18.66
C ASP A 474 -0.16 27.85 -17.63
N THR A 475 0.98 28.50 -17.92
CA THR A 475 1.57 29.52 -17.03
C THR A 475 0.65 30.73 -16.86
N GLN A 476 0.00 31.19 -17.94
CA GLN A 476 -0.92 32.33 -17.89
C GLN A 476 -2.18 31.99 -17.08
N TRP A 477 -2.74 30.80 -17.29
CA TRP A 477 -3.91 30.33 -16.53
C TRP A 477 -3.58 30.12 -15.05
N ALA A 478 -2.42 29.52 -14.75
CA ALA A 478 -1.96 29.33 -13.39
C ALA A 478 -1.82 30.66 -12.63
N ALA A 479 -1.17 31.66 -13.24
CA ALA A 479 -1.00 32.98 -12.64
C ALA A 479 -2.34 33.69 -12.39
N LYS A 480 -3.25 33.63 -13.37
CA LYS A 480 -4.59 34.21 -13.27
C LYS A 480 -5.42 33.57 -12.15
N ILE A 481 -5.48 32.23 -12.11
CA ILE A 481 -6.22 31.49 -11.08
C ILE A 481 -5.60 31.73 -9.70
N ALA A 482 -4.27 31.70 -9.58
CA ALA A 482 -3.56 31.98 -8.34
C ALA A 482 -3.93 33.37 -7.80
N ALA A 483 -3.92 34.41 -8.65
CA ALA A 483 -4.28 35.76 -8.25
C ALA A 483 -5.71 35.85 -7.66
N ILE A 484 -6.70 35.20 -8.29
CA ILE A 484 -8.07 35.15 -7.74
C ILE A 484 -8.07 34.44 -6.37
N MET A 485 -7.47 33.25 -6.29
CA MET A 485 -7.52 32.44 -5.08
C MET A 485 -6.81 33.11 -3.90
N GLU A 486 -5.67 33.74 -4.16
CA GLU A 486 -4.88 34.49 -3.17
C GLU A 486 -5.60 35.75 -2.72
N SER A 487 -6.20 36.52 -3.64
CA SER A 487 -6.94 37.75 -3.30
C SER A 487 -8.12 37.49 -2.34
N LYS A 488 -8.70 36.29 -2.41
CA LYS A 488 -9.82 35.85 -1.56
C LYS A 488 -9.36 35.07 -0.32
N GLY A 489 -8.06 34.81 -0.18
CA GLY A 489 -7.50 34.06 0.95
C GLY A 489 -7.94 32.59 0.99
N TYR A 490 -8.28 31.99 -0.15
CA TYR A 490 -8.65 30.57 -0.20
C TYR A 490 -7.44 29.68 0.05
N GLN A 491 -7.64 28.52 0.69
CA GLN A 491 -6.66 27.43 0.62
C GLN A 491 -6.94 26.62 -0.64
N TRP A 492 -6.01 26.65 -1.59
CA TRP A 492 -6.23 26.11 -2.94
C TRP A 492 -5.03 25.29 -3.43
N THR A 493 -5.24 24.48 -4.46
CA THR A 493 -4.19 23.87 -5.28
C THR A 493 -4.73 23.68 -6.69
N LEU A 494 -3.89 23.91 -7.68
CA LEU A 494 -4.24 23.76 -9.09
C LEU A 494 -3.44 22.61 -9.68
N ASN A 495 -4.12 21.60 -10.21
CA ASN A 495 -3.48 20.49 -10.89
C ASN A 495 -3.74 20.58 -12.39
N LEU A 496 -2.70 20.91 -13.14
CA LEU A 496 -2.68 21.02 -14.61
C LEU A 496 -2.25 19.71 -15.29
N ALA A 497 -2.03 18.64 -14.52
CA ALA A 497 -1.56 17.40 -15.09
C ALA A 497 -2.59 16.54 -15.83
N PRO A 498 -3.89 16.56 -15.50
CA PRO A 498 -4.85 15.85 -16.32
C PRO A 498 -4.88 16.45 -17.73
N PRO A 499 -5.05 15.62 -18.78
CA PRO A 499 -4.96 16.06 -20.18
C PRO A 499 -6.18 16.88 -20.65
N GLU A 500 -7.36 16.62 -20.09
CA GLU A 500 -8.61 17.22 -20.57
C GLU A 500 -9.00 18.50 -19.81
N PHE A 501 -8.59 18.62 -18.55
CA PHE A 501 -9.02 19.71 -17.68
C PHE A 501 -7.97 20.05 -16.62
N ALA A 502 -7.92 21.31 -16.23
CA ALA A 502 -7.28 21.74 -15.00
C ALA A 502 -8.20 21.43 -13.80
N GLN A 503 -7.63 20.91 -12.72
CA GLN A 503 -8.36 20.65 -11.48
C GLN A 503 -8.02 21.71 -10.43
N LEU A 504 -8.91 22.67 -10.22
CA LEU A 504 -8.78 23.62 -9.13
C LEU A 504 -9.45 23.02 -7.88
N SER A 505 -8.65 22.65 -6.89
CA SER A 505 -9.14 22.15 -5.61
C SER A 505 -9.01 23.21 -4.53
N MET A 506 -10.03 23.39 -3.70
CA MET A 506 -10.03 24.34 -2.59
C MET A 506 -10.70 23.80 -1.35
N GLN A 507 -10.29 24.32 -0.19
CA GLN A 507 -10.91 24.00 1.08
C GLN A 507 -12.26 24.70 1.20
N ALA A 508 -13.31 23.89 1.26
CA ALA A 508 -14.69 24.32 1.48
C ALA A 508 -15.07 24.18 2.97
N PRO A 509 -16.24 24.73 3.40
CA PRO A 509 -16.72 24.60 4.78
C PRO A 509 -16.73 23.15 5.28
N LYS A 510 -16.59 22.98 6.60
CA LYS A 510 -16.49 21.66 7.27
C LYS A 510 -15.29 20.82 6.80
N ARG A 511 -14.19 21.48 6.41
CA ARG A 511 -12.93 20.85 5.92
C ARG A 511 -13.13 19.93 4.71
N ARG A 512 -14.10 20.24 3.86
CA ARG A 512 -14.30 19.51 2.60
C ARG A 512 -13.37 20.05 1.53
N VAL A 513 -13.20 19.28 0.46
CA VAL A 513 -12.45 19.72 -0.71
C VAL A 513 -13.41 19.82 -1.87
N LEU A 514 -13.64 21.04 -2.33
CA LEU A 514 -14.32 21.33 -3.59
C LEU A 514 -13.27 21.26 -4.70
N THR A 515 -13.55 20.51 -5.75
CA THR A 515 -12.72 20.47 -6.96
C THR A 515 -13.57 20.92 -8.13
N LEU A 516 -13.13 21.98 -8.79
CA LEU A 516 -13.69 22.47 -10.05
C LEU A 516 -12.85 21.86 -11.19
N LEU A 517 -13.53 21.31 -12.19
CA LEU A 517 -12.90 20.78 -13.40
C LEU A 517 -13.04 21.83 -14.49
N LEU A 518 -11.92 22.38 -14.94
CA LEU A 518 -11.84 23.47 -15.92
C LEU A 518 -11.30 22.89 -17.24
N PRO A 519 -12.16 22.54 -18.22
CA PRO A 519 -11.70 22.08 -19.52
C PRO A 519 -10.76 23.08 -20.16
N TYR A 520 -9.60 22.64 -20.68
CA TYR A 520 -8.60 23.58 -21.24
C TYR A 520 -9.16 24.39 -22.42
N GLU A 521 -10.05 23.80 -23.20
CA GLU A 521 -10.70 24.47 -24.34
C GLU A 521 -11.61 25.63 -23.92
N GLN A 522 -12.11 25.63 -22.67
CA GLN A 522 -13.09 26.60 -22.16
C GLN A 522 -12.60 27.36 -20.93
N ILE A 523 -11.34 27.16 -20.54
CA ILE A 523 -10.81 27.68 -19.27
C ILE A 523 -10.84 29.22 -19.19
N ASP A 524 -10.65 29.93 -20.31
CA ASP A 524 -10.76 31.39 -20.34
C ASP A 524 -12.21 31.85 -20.09
N ALA A 525 -13.22 31.16 -20.62
CA ALA A 525 -14.62 31.47 -20.38
C ALA A 525 -15.04 31.15 -18.93
N HIS A 526 -14.54 30.03 -18.39
CA HIS A 526 -14.78 29.67 -16.99
C HIS A 526 -14.08 30.61 -16.01
N TYR A 527 -12.92 31.14 -16.39
CA TYR A 527 -12.17 32.09 -15.58
C TYR A 527 -13.00 33.35 -15.26
N GLU A 528 -13.72 33.90 -16.24
CA GLU A 528 -14.55 35.11 -16.05
C GLU A 528 -15.68 34.93 -15.04
N THR A 529 -16.14 33.69 -14.83
CA THR A 529 -17.24 33.34 -13.92
C THR A 529 -16.77 32.57 -12.70
N LEU A 530 -15.45 32.39 -12.52
CA LEU A 530 -14.89 31.49 -11.52
C LEU A 530 -15.24 31.93 -10.10
N ASP A 531 -15.05 33.22 -9.80
CA ASP A 531 -15.28 33.78 -8.46
C ASP A 531 -16.76 33.67 -8.05
N SER A 532 -17.68 34.13 -8.90
CA SER A 532 -19.12 34.05 -8.64
C SER A 532 -19.61 32.60 -8.57
N THR A 533 -19.02 31.70 -9.35
CA THR A 533 -19.27 30.25 -9.27
C THR A 533 -18.87 29.69 -7.91
N ILE A 534 -17.67 30.00 -7.43
CA ILE A 534 -17.18 29.55 -6.12
C ILE A 534 -18.07 30.06 -5.00
N GLU A 535 -18.41 31.35 -5.00
CA GLU A 535 -19.26 31.98 -3.98
C GLU A 535 -20.62 31.27 -3.90
N ARG A 536 -21.26 31.06 -5.04
CA ARG A 536 -22.55 30.36 -5.12
C ARG A 536 -22.47 28.92 -4.60
N ILE A 537 -21.41 28.18 -4.93
CA ILE A 537 -21.20 26.82 -4.43
C ILE A 537 -21.02 26.86 -2.90
N VAL A 538 -20.18 27.76 -2.39
CA VAL A 538 -19.90 27.87 -0.94
C VAL A 538 -21.16 28.25 -0.17
N GLU A 539 -21.97 29.17 -0.66
CA GLU A 539 -23.26 29.54 -0.07
C GLU A 539 -24.23 28.36 -0.02
N THR A 540 -24.34 27.62 -1.13
CA THR A 540 -25.16 26.41 -1.21
C THR A 540 -24.71 25.36 -0.19
N LEU A 541 -23.40 25.15 -0.05
CA LEU A 541 -22.83 24.23 0.92
C LEU A 541 -23.03 24.67 2.39
N ARG A 542 -23.07 25.98 2.65
CA ARG A 542 -23.40 26.54 3.98
C ARG A 542 -24.88 26.36 4.31
N ALA A 543 -25.77 26.54 3.33
CA ALA A 543 -27.20 26.33 3.48
C ALA A 543 -27.56 24.85 3.72
N SER A 544 -26.75 23.91 3.20
CA SER A 544 -26.95 22.49 3.46
C SER A 544 -26.61 22.08 4.89
N LYS A 545 -27.63 21.58 5.59
CA LYS A 545 -27.46 20.99 6.93
C LYS A 545 -26.82 19.61 6.85
N LEU A 546 -26.98 18.87 5.74
CA LEU A 546 -26.54 17.48 5.62
C LEU A 546 -25.04 17.33 5.34
N THR A 547 -24.51 16.16 5.71
CA THR A 547 -23.17 15.76 5.28
C THR A 547 -23.29 15.17 3.89
N LEU A 548 -22.64 15.79 2.90
CA LEU A 548 -22.78 15.44 1.50
C LEU A 548 -21.46 15.42 0.73
N TRP A 549 -21.45 14.68 -0.38
CA TRP A 549 -20.37 14.60 -1.35
C TRP A 549 -20.96 14.64 -2.76
N ILE A 550 -20.18 15.16 -3.70
CA ILE A 550 -20.50 15.08 -5.14
C ILE A 550 -19.39 14.26 -5.75
N VAL A 551 -19.76 13.09 -6.26
CA VAL A 551 -18.82 12.07 -6.70
C VAL A 551 -19.01 11.82 -8.19
N ARG A 552 -17.91 11.91 -8.93
CA ARG A 552 -17.82 11.49 -10.32
C ARG A 552 -17.44 10.01 -10.37
N SER A 553 -18.18 9.20 -11.13
CA SER A 553 -17.96 7.77 -11.27
C SER A 553 -18.19 7.32 -12.71
N ASN A 554 -17.27 6.49 -13.20
CA ASN A 554 -17.29 5.95 -14.56
C ASN A 554 -18.17 4.68 -14.67
N TRP A 555 -18.95 4.38 -13.63
CA TRP A 555 -19.66 3.12 -13.50
C TRP A 555 -20.88 3.07 -14.42
N ARG A 556 -20.76 2.29 -15.50
CA ARG A 556 -21.89 1.78 -16.29
C ARG A 556 -22.53 0.60 -15.54
N GLU A 557 -23.75 0.80 -15.07
CA GLU A 557 -24.73 -0.18 -14.56
C GLU A 557 -24.42 -0.99 -13.28
N ARG A 558 -25.27 -0.82 -12.24
CA ARG A 558 -26.41 -1.71 -11.92
C ARG A 558 -27.21 -1.16 -10.72
N GLU A 559 -28.53 -1.12 -10.89
CA GLU A 559 -29.60 -0.86 -9.90
C GLU A 559 -29.71 0.57 -9.32
N TRP A 560 -30.21 1.50 -10.15
CA TRP A 560 -30.85 2.73 -9.64
C TRP A 560 -32.35 2.48 -9.47
N ILE A 561 -32.90 2.94 -8.34
CA ILE A 561 -34.34 2.94 -8.10
C ILE A 561 -34.90 4.28 -8.57
N LYS A 562 -35.99 4.26 -9.32
CA LYS A 562 -36.73 5.48 -9.67
C LYS A 562 -37.70 5.81 -8.54
N GLY A 563 -37.43 6.92 -7.85
CA GLY A 563 -38.28 7.50 -6.82
C GLY A 563 -39.60 7.97 -7.37
#